data_AF-A0A9W9Z599-F1
#
_entry.id   AF-A0A9W9Z599-F1
#
_cell.length_a   1.000
_cell.length_b   1.000
_cell.length_c   1.000
_cell.angle_alpha   90.00
_cell.angle_beta   90.00
_cell.angle_gamma   90.00
#
_symmetry.space_group_name_H-M   'P 1'
#
loop_
_entity.id
_entity.type
_entity.pdbx_description
1 polymer ?
#
loop_
_entity_poly.entity_id
_entity_poly.type
_entity_poly.pdbx_seq_one_letter_code
_entity_poly.pdbx_strand_id
1 'polypeptide(L)'
;MCLITEEFQHQQTRYQGKWKDVFDSTFAFGSYRLGIVIVGVVSFLIVCFALYENYEAFSRPDYAILFALNCFLMPQLKFLVGLRELSAVETSELNERKNKNVADGLAWGFYFGYLKLVLPELLNRIGLSDQFRFKITEKKLFILLPKTCYTYDDIEDADSRVKFAGHLPELKKSRAGIKERSYKHAVHRVEMPRPDGKIDEYHFVLEYACSLMSLYDMSVHAEAPFTAQERDHQVMLFIRKLTEILDGCPDCKGKYKLVPISGNETNKIADVLVGMHNAANLDVGADD
;
A
#
# COMPACT_ATOMS: atom_id res chain seq x y z
N MET A 1 20.57 18.15 8.95
CA MET A 1 19.62 19.26 8.93
C MET A 1 18.55 19.07 7.86
N CYS A 2 18.88 18.97 6.56
CA CYS A 2 17.87 18.84 5.49
C CYS A 2 16.86 17.69 5.68
N LEU A 3 17.31 16.46 5.95
CA LEU A 3 16.42 15.31 6.20
C LEU A 3 15.54 15.47 7.43
N ILE A 4 16.07 16.12 8.47
CA ILE A 4 15.32 16.37 9.70
C ILE A 4 14.18 17.34 9.40
N THR A 5 14.46 18.42 8.66
CA THR A 5 13.46 19.41 8.24
C THR A 5 12.35 18.79 7.40
N GLU A 6 12.68 17.84 6.54
CA GLU A 6 11.72 17.07 5.75
C GLU A 6 10.87 16.14 6.64
N GLU A 7 11.48 15.32 7.49
CA GLU A 7 10.77 14.40 8.38
C GLU A 7 9.93 15.14 9.45
N PHE A 8 10.31 16.37 9.84
CA PHE A 8 9.50 17.26 10.69
C PHE A 8 8.11 17.52 10.08
N GLN A 9 8.00 17.66 8.76
CA GLN A 9 6.72 17.92 8.08
C GLN A 9 5.79 16.69 8.11
N HIS A 10 6.35 15.50 8.30
CA HIS A 10 5.63 14.24 8.33
C HIS A 10 5.39 13.68 9.74
N GLN A 11 5.66 14.47 10.80
CA GLN A 11 5.50 14.04 12.19
C GLN A 11 4.10 13.47 12.49
N GLN A 12 3.05 14.18 12.06
CA GLN A 12 1.67 13.78 12.35
C GLN A 12 1.20 12.62 11.47
N THR A 13 1.58 12.62 10.19
CA THR A 13 1.10 11.63 9.21
C THR A 13 1.84 10.30 9.28
N ARG A 14 3.14 10.31 9.59
CA ARG A 14 4.00 9.11 9.61
C ARG A 14 4.33 8.59 11.01
N TYR A 15 4.47 9.47 12.00
CA TYR A 15 4.95 9.12 13.35
C TYR A 15 3.92 9.39 14.47
N GLN A 16 2.66 9.67 14.12
CA GLN A 16 1.57 9.86 15.08
C GLN A 16 1.89 10.89 16.19
N GLY A 17 2.64 11.94 15.84
CA GLY A 17 3.01 13.00 16.77
C GLY A 17 4.21 12.70 17.69
N LYS A 18 4.81 11.51 17.63
CA LYS A 18 5.93 11.13 18.51
C LYS A 18 7.27 11.67 18.02
N TRP A 19 7.83 12.61 18.79
CA TRP A 19 9.13 13.24 18.49
C TRP A 19 10.31 12.27 18.51
N LYS A 20 10.32 11.31 19.44
CA LYS A 20 11.42 10.33 19.53
C LYS A 20 11.56 9.51 18.25
N ASP A 21 10.44 9.10 17.67
CA ASP A 21 10.42 8.26 16.48
C ASP A 21 10.91 9.00 15.23
N VAL A 22 10.70 10.31 15.14
CA VAL A 22 11.25 11.18 14.07
C VAL A 22 12.78 11.27 14.16
N PHE A 23 13.32 11.45 15.36
CA PHE A 23 14.77 11.50 15.56
C PHE A 23 15.42 10.13 15.36
N ASP A 24 14.77 9.08 15.83
CA ASP A 24 15.24 7.70 15.71
C ASP A 24 15.23 7.21 14.25
N SER A 25 14.26 7.65 13.44
CA SER A 25 14.22 7.33 12.00
C SER A 25 15.24 8.14 11.19
N THR A 26 15.44 9.41 11.54
CA THR A 26 16.36 10.30 10.79
C THR A 26 17.82 9.99 11.09
N PHE A 27 18.10 9.61 12.33
CA PHE A 27 19.43 9.22 12.78
C PHE A 27 19.41 7.74 13.14
N ALA A 28 19.65 6.90 12.13
CA ALA A 28 19.74 5.45 12.27
C ALA A 28 21.00 5.01 13.05
N PHE A 29 21.24 5.59 14.23
CA PHE A 29 22.21 5.10 15.19
C PHE A 29 21.47 4.07 16.03
N GLY A 30 21.54 2.79 15.63
CA GLY A 30 20.97 1.67 16.38
C GLY A 30 21.67 1.48 17.73
N SER A 31 22.17 0.27 18.02
CA SER A 31 22.83 -0.05 19.29
C SER A 31 24.12 0.74 19.59
N TYR A 32 24.66 1.47 18.61
CA TYR A 32 25.92 2.22 18.69
C TYR A 32 25.74 3.73 18.93
N ARG A 33 24.52 4.19 19.22
CA ARG A 33 24.19 5.61 19.44
C ARG A 33 25.06 6.29 20.49
N LEU A 34 25.28 5.63 21.63
CA LEU A 34 26.09 6.17 22.71
C LEU A 34 27.56 6.33 22.29
N GLY A 35 28.10 5.34 21.57
CA GLY A 35 29.48 5.37 21.08
C GLY A 35 29.73 6.51 20.09
N ILE A 36 28.82 6.72 19.13
CA ILE A 36 28.95 7.83 18.17
C ILE A 36 28.84 9.18 18.85
N VAL A 37 27.93 9.34 19.81
CA VAL A 37 27.79 10.60 20.55
C VAL A 37 29.07 10.89 21.35
N ILE A 38 29.64 9.88 22.02
CA ILE A 38 30.90 10.04 22.77
C ILE A 38 32.04 10.42 21.82
N VAL A 39 32.23 9.71 20.71
CA VAL A 39 33.29 10.02 19.73
C VAL A 39 33.08 11.42 19.14
N GLY A 40 31.83 11.79 18.83
CA GLY A 40 31.49 13.12 18.33
C GLY A 40 31.83 14.22 19.34
N VAL A 41 31.46 14.05 20.61
CA VAL A 41 31.74 15.02 21.68
C VAL A 41 33.24 15.12 21.95
N VAL A 42 33.95 14.00 22.02
CA VAL A 42 35.41 14.00 22.22
C VAL A 42 36.11 14.69 21.04
N SER A 43 35.71 14.37 19.80
CA SER A 43 36.27 15.01 18.60
C SER A 43 35.98 16.50 18.58
N PHE A 44 34.77 16.91 18.96
CA PHE A 44 34.40 18.32 19.07
C PHE A 44 35.23 19.06 20.13
N LEU A 45 35.41 18.47 21.31
CA LEU A 45 36.24 19.05 22.38
C LEU A 45 37.71 19.16 21.96
N ILE A 46 38.26 18.17 21.26
CA ILE A 46 39.62 18.22 20.71
C ILE A 46 39.74 19.35 19.69
N VAL A 47 38.77 19.50 18.80
CA VAL A 47 38.75 20.59 17.81
C VAL A 47 38.64 21.95 18.51
N CYS A 48 37.75 22.10 19.49
CA CYS A 48 37.63 23.34 20.27
C CYS A 48 38.91 23.69 21.02
N PHE A 49 39.59 22.69 21.60
CA PHE A 49 40.86 22.88 22.28
C PHE A 49 41.97 23.30 21.30
N ALA A 50 42.08 22.62 20.16
CA ALA A 50 43.04 22.96 19.11
C ALA A 50 42.81 24.37 18.52
N LEU A 51 41.54 24.76 18.35
CA LEU A 51 41.15 26.11 17.91
C LEU A 51 41.48 27.17 18.96
N TYR A 52 41.33 26.84 20.25
CA TYR A 52 41.66 27.75 21.35
C TYR A 52 43.18 28.00 21.45
N GLU A 53 43.99 26.94 21.43
CA GLU A 53 45.46 27.10 21.47
C GLU A 53 46.02 27.83 20.25
N ASN A 54 45.42 27.63 19.07
CA ASN A 54 45.92 28.17 17.81
C ASN A 54 45.05 29.32 17.25
N TYR A 55 44.39 30.09 18.13
CA TYR A 55 43.39 31.08 17.73
C TYR A 55 43.92 32.12 16.72
N GLU A 56 45.19 32.53 16.83
CA GLU A 56 45.81 33.51 15.91
C GLU A 56 46.03 32.94 14.51
N ALA A 57 46.30 31.64 14.39
CA ALA A 57 46.48 30.97 13.11
C ALA A 57 45.14 30.77 12.39
N PHE A 58 44.10 30.35 13.13
CA PHE A 58 42.76 30.08 12.59
C PHE A 58 41.91 31.33 12.35
N SER A 59 42.23 32.44 13.03
CA SER A 59 41.58 33.74 12.82
C SER A 59 42.07 34.47 11.56
N ARG A 60 43.07 33.91 10.85
CA ARG A 60 43.46 34.41 9.53
C ARG A 60 42.33 34.18 8.52
N PRO A 61 42.06 35.15 7.64
CA PRO A 61 40.93 35.09 6.71
C PRO A 61 41.02 33.87 5.78
N ASP A 62 42.22 33.44 5.39
CA ASP A 62 42.42 32.30 4.49
C ASP A 62 41.90 30.98 5.08
N TYR A 63 42.13 30.74 6.38
CA TYR A 63 41.65 29.54 7.07
C TYR A 63 40.15 29.60 7.36
N ALA A 64 39.63 30.78 7.69
CA ALA A 64 38.19 31.00 7.85
C ALA A 64 37.43 30.73 6.54
N ILE A 65 37.98 31.13 5.39
CA ILE A 65 37.43 30.86 4.06
C ILE A 65 37.48 29.36 3.75
N LEU A 66 38.61 28.68 3.99
CA LEU A 66 38.72 27.23 3.78
C LEU A 66 37.76 26.44 4.66
N PHE A 67 37.57 26.87 5.92
CA PHE A 67 36.60 26.27 6.83
C PHE A 67 35.16 26.47 6.32
N ALA A 68 34.80 27.69 5.92
CA ALA A 68 33.49 27.97 5.35
C ALA A 68 33.23 27.17 4.06
N LEU A 69 34.22 27.07 3.17
CA LEU A 69 34.13 26.24 1.97
C LEU A 69 33.92 24.76 2.32
N ASN A 70 34.65 24.21 3.31
CA ASN A 70 34.45 22.83 3.73
C ASN A 70 33.09 22.59 4.41
N CYS A 71 32.61 23.51 5.23
CA CYS A 71 31.35 23.34 5.97
C CYS A 71 30.11 23.57 5.10
N PHE A 72 30.17 24.49 4.13
CA PHE A 72 29.01 24.85 3.32
C PHE A 72 29.07 24.27 1.91
N LEU A 73 30.20 24.37 1.21
CA LEU A 73 30.29 23.94 -0.18
C LEU A 73 30.36 22.42 -0.32
N MET A 74 31.13 21.72 0.52
CA MET A 74 31.30 20.27 0.37
C MET A 74 30.01 19.47 0.62
N PRO A 75 29.18 19.74 1.65
CA PRO A 75 27.91 19.05 1.81
C PRO A 75 26.90 19.36 0.70
N GLN A 76 26.87 20.62 0.23
CA GLN A 76 26.01 21.02 -0.88
C GLN A 76 26.45 20.36 -2.19
N LEU A 77 27.75 20.27 -2.45
CA LEU A 77 28.30 19.61 -3.63
C LEU A 77 28.02 18.09 -3.59
N LYS A 78 28.17 17.44 -2.43
CA LYS A 78 27.80 16.01 -2.27
C LYS A 78 26.33 15.76 -2.57
N PHE A 79 25.46 16.70 -2.19
CA PHE A 79 24.03 16.63 -2.48
C PHE A 79 23.76 16.88 -3.98
N LEU A 80 24.38 17.91 -4.57
CA LEU A 80 24.19 18.30 -5.98
C LEU A 80 24.72 17.27 -6.98
N VAL A 81 25.86 16.65 -6.67
CA VAL A 81 26.49 15.62 -7.51
C VAL A 81 25.80 14.25 -7.35
N GLY A 82 24.83 14.13 -6.44
CA GLY A 82 24.10 12.87 -6.25
C GLY A 82 24.93 11.76 -5.59
N LEU A 83 26.09 12.07 -4.98
CA LEU A 83 26.97 11.09 -4.31
C LEU A 83 26.33 10.38 -3.11
N ARG A 84 25.10 10.77 -2.74
CA ARG A 84 24.30 10.17 -1.68
C ARG A 84 23.22 9.22 -2.21
N GLU A 85 22.97 9.21 -3.51
CA GLU A 85 22.09 8.22 -4.11
C GLU A 85 22.75 6.84 -3.98
N LEU A 86 21.97 5.87 -3.51
CA LEU A 86 22.46 4.51 -3.38
C LEU A 86 22.69 3.94 -4.78
N SER A 87 23.76 3.18 -4.93
CA SER A 87 23.98 2.44 -6.17
C SER A 87 22.84 1.44 -6.42
N ALA A 88 22.69 1.01 -7.68
CA ALA A 88 21.68 0.02 -8.04
C ALA A 88 21.83 -1.29 -7.23
N VAL A 89 23.08 -1.68 -6.92
CA VAL A 89 23.39 -2.88 -6.14
C VAL A 89 22.93 -2.72 -4.69
N GLU A 90 23.28 -1.61 -4.04
CA GLU A 90 22.85 -1.34 -2.67
C GLU A 90 21.31 -1.22 -2.56
N THR A 91 20.67 -0.65 -3.59
CA THR A 91 19.22 -0.58 -3.68
C THR A 91 18.58 -1.97 -3.82
N SER A 92 19.15 -2.85 -4.65
CA SER A 92 18.69 -4.25 -4.78
C SER A 92 18.85 -5.00 -3.46
N GLU A 93 20.03 -4.91 -2.86
CA GLU A 93 20.33 -5.57 -1.59
C GLU A 93 19.40 -5.09 -0.47
N LEU A 94 19.09 -3.79 -0.41
CA LEU A 94 18.10 -3.25 0.53
C LEU A 94 16.68 -3.74 0.25
N ASN A 95 16.30 -3.84 -1.02
CA ASN A 95 14.97 -4.31 -1.39
C ASN A 95 14.80 -5.80 -1.12
N GLU A 96 15.82 -6.61 -1.39
CA GLU A 96 15.89 -8.03 -1.08
C GLU A 96 15.87 -8.27 0.43
N ARG A 97 16.73 -7.59 1.19
CA ARG A 97 16.78 -7.71 2.66
C ARG A 97 15.47 -7.33 3.35
N LYS A 98 14.70 -6.41 2.77
CA LYS A 98 13.43 -5.90 3.34
C LYS A 98 12.19 -6.45 2.64
N ASN A 99 12.34 -7.47 1.78
CA ASN A 99 11.23 -8.08 1.02
C ASN A 99 10.34 -7.05 0.29
N LYS A 100 10.91 -5.92 -0.17
CA LYS A 100 10.15 -4.78 -0.68
C LYS A 100 9.44 -5.04 -2.01
N ASN A 101 9.87 -6.06 -2.75
CA ASN A 101 9.36 -6.36 -4.09
C ASN A 101 8.17 -7.33 -4.09
N VAL A 102 7.78 -7.88 -2.94
CA VAL A 102 6.72 -8.90 -2.86
C VAL A 102 5.37 -8.32 -3.26
N ALA A 103 4.97 -7.19 -2.68
CA ALA A 103 3.71 -6.53 -3.02
C ALA A 103 3.62 -6.16 -4.50
N ASP A 104 4.70 -5.65 -5.09
CA ASP A 104 4.76 -5.26 -6.49
C ASP A 104 4.60 -6.48 -7.41
N GLY A 105 5.32 -7.57 -7.12
CA GLY A 105 5.19 -8.84 -7.84
C GLY A 105 3.78 -9.41 -7.76
N LEU A 106 3.18 -9.41 -6.57
CA LEU A 106 1.80 -9.88 -6.35
C LEU A 106 0.75 -9.02 -7.07
N ALA A 107 0.93 -7.70 -7.09
CA ALA A 107 0.02 -6.79 -7.78
C ALA A 107 0.07 -6.98 -9.30
N TRP A 108 1.26 -7.03 -9.89
CA TRP A 108 1.43 -7.32 -11.32
C TRP A 108 0.96 -8.73 -11.67
N GLY A 109 1.24 -9.71 -10.81
CA GLY A 109 0.79 -11.09 -10.94
C GLY A 109 -0.74 -11.17 -10.94
N PHE A 110 -1.41 -10.48 -10.03
CA PHE A 110 -2.88 -10.43 -9.98
C PHE A 110 -3.47 -9.74 -11.21
N TYR A 111 -2.86 -8.62 -11.62
CA TYR A 111 -3.32 -7.87 -12.79
C TYR A 111 -3.19 -8.67 -14.09
N PHE A 112 -1.98 -9.09 -14.47
CA PHE A 112 -1.75 -9.82 -15.70
C PHE A 112 -2.28 -11.26 -15.62
N GLY A 113 -2.29 -11.85 -14.44
CA GLY A 113 -2.79 -13.20 -14.17
C GLY A 113 -4.30 -13.32 -14.31
N TYR A 114 -5.03 -12.27 -13.91
CA TYR A 114 -6.47 -12.32 -13.72
C TYR A 114 -7.18 -11.07 -14.22
N LEU A 115 -6.99 -9.90 -13.57
CA LEU A 115 -7.84 -8.72 -13.78
C LEU A 115 -7.87 -8.23 -15.23
N LYS A 116 -6.71 -8.18 -15.90
CA LYS A 116 -6.61 -7.78 -17.31
C LYS A 116 -7.42 -8.69 -18.24
N LEU A 117 -7.65 -9.94 -17.85
CA LEU A 117 -8.37 -10.92 -18.65
C LEU A 117 -9.88 -10.86 -18.44
N VAL A 118 -10.32 -10.61 -17.20
CA VAL A 118 -11.72 -10.73 -16.76
C VAL A 118 -12.46 -9.40 -16.73
N LEU A 119 -11.82 -8.31 -16.29
CA LEU A 119 -12.47 -7.00 -16.17
C LEU A 119 -13.03 -6.50 -17.51
N PRO A 120 -12.32 -6.63 -18.65
CA PRO A 120 -12.87 -6.17 -19.93
C PRO A 120 -14.16 -6.87 -20.35
N GLU A 121 -14.32 -8.15 -19.96
CA GLU A 121 -15.46 -9.00 -20.30
C GLU A 121 -16.59 -8.96 -19.26
N LEU A 122 -16.41 -8.30 -18.12
CA LEU A 122 -17.35 -8.35 -17.00
C LEU A 122 -18.76 -7.92 -17.40
N LEU A 123 -18.89 -6.78 -18.10
CA LEU A 123 -20.19 -6.27 -18.55
C LEU A 123 -20.91 -7.25 -19.48
N ASN A 124 -20.16 -7.90 -20.36
CA ASN A 124 -20.66 -8.94 -21.26
C ASN A 124 -21.16 -10.16 -20.45
N ARG A 125 -20.36 -10.63 -19.48
CA ARG A 125 -20.76 -11.76 -18.60
C ARG A 125 -22.01 -11.44 -17.78
N ILE A 126 -22.14 -10.22 -17.25
CA ILE A 126 -23.36 -9.78 -16.54
C ILE A 126 -24.56 -9.75 -17.51
N GLY A 127 -24.39 -9.22 -18.72
CA GLY A 127 -25.45 -9.13 -19.73
C GLY A 127 -25.97 -10.48 -20.21
N LEU A 128 -25.10 -11.50 -20.27
CA LEU A 128 -25.46 -12.88 -20.61
C LEU A 128 -26.21 -13.62 -19.49
N SER A 129 -26.19 -13.12 -18.26
CA SER A 129 -26.89 -13.75 -17.14
C SER A 129 -28.35 -13.30 -17.08
N ASP A 130 -29.29 -14.18 -17.42
CA ASP A 130 -30.72 -13.88 -17.28
C ASP A 130 -31.13 -13.57 -15.84
N GLN A 131 -30.47 -14.21 -14.86
CA GLN A 131 -30.73 -14.03 -13.43
C GLN A 131 -30.26 -12.67 -12.90
N PHE A 132 -29.08 -12.20 -13.34
CA PHE A 132 -28.40 -11.07 -12.70
C PHE A 132 -28.34 -9.78 -13.54
N ARG A 133 -28.59 -9.85 -14.86
CA ARG A 133 -28.45 -8.69 -15.78
C ARG A 133 -29.21 -7.43 -15.37
N PHE A 134 -30.37 -7.60 -14.70
CA PHE A 134 -31.22 -6.51 -14.22
C PHE A 134 -31.18 -6.32 -12.70
N LYS A 135 -30.58 -7.26 -11.95
CA LYS A 135 -30.47 -7.17 -10.48
C LYS A 135 -29.22 -6.43 -10.04
N ILE A 136 -28.14 -6.53 -10.81
CA ILE A 136 -26.88 -5.84 -10.53
C ILE A 136 -26.97 -4.42 -11.09
N THR A 137 -27.20 -3.45 -10.22
CA THR A 137 -27.27 -2.02 -10.58
C THR A 137 -25.88 -1.48 -10.93
N GLU A 138 -24.89 -1.74 -10.06
CA GLU A 138 -23.51 -1.37 -10.32
C GLU A 138 -22.73 -2.52 -10.97
N LYS A 139 -22.57 -2.44 -12.29
CA LYS A 139 -21.89 -3.45 -13.10
C LYS A 139 -20.36 -3.34 -13.01
N LYS A 140 -19.83 -3.41 -11.78
CA LYS A 140 -18.41 -3.35 -11.43
C LYS A 140 -18.03 -4.56 -10.58
N LEU A 141 -16.77 -4.99 -10.66
CA LEU A 141 -16.20 -5.98 -9.74
C LEU A 141 -15.72 -5.28 -8.48
N PHE A 142 -16.31 -5.61 -7.34
CA PHE A 142 -15.88 -5.13 -6.03
C PHE A 142 -14.81 -6.06 -5.49
N ILE A 143 -13.60 -5.54 -5.35
CA ILE A 143 -12.42 -6.29 -4.91
C ILE A 143 -12.15 -5.93 -3.45
N LEU A 144 -12.41 -6.88 -2.56
CA LEU A 144 -12.19 -6.74 -1.13
C LEU A 144 -10.71 -6.86 -0.79
N LEU A 145 -10.23 -5.89 -0.02
CA LEU A 145 -8.81 -5.74 0.36
C LEU A 145 -8.69 -5.65 1.89
N PRO A 146 -8.83 -6.77 2.62
CA PRO A 146 -8.62 -6.80 4.07
C PRO A 146 -7.17 -6.44 4.40
N LYS A 147 -6.97 -5.40 5.24
CA LYS A 147 -5.65 -4.96 5.70
C LYS A 147 -4.92 -6.00 6.54
N THR A 148 -5.67 -6.93 7.14
CA THR A 148 -5.11 -8.09 7.86
C THR A 148 -4.51 -9.13 6.91
N CYS A 149 -4.72 -8.99 5.60
CA CYS A 149 -4.44 -9.96 4.54
C CYS A 149 -5.19 -11.30 4.63
N TYR A 150 -5.88 -11.56 5.74
CA TYR A 150 -6.68 -12.77 5.89
C TYR A 150 -7.97 -12.66 5.08
N THR A 151 -8.27 -13.72 4.34
CA THR A 151 -9.51 -13.85 3.55
C THR A 151 -10.23 -15.11 3.99
N TYR A 152 -11.54 -15.02 4.23
CA TYR A 152 -12.37 -16.20 4.44
C TYR A 152 -12.63 -16.90 3.12
N ASP A 153 -12.82 -18.22 3.16
CA ASP A 153 -13.21 -19.01 1.99
C ASP A 153 -14.59 -18.57 1.50
N ASP A 154 -15.53 -18.40 2.43
CA ASP A 154 -16.86 -17.85 2.19
C ASP A 154 -16.99 -16.44 2.80
N ILE A 155 -17.43 -15.46 1.99
CA ILE A 155 -17.59 -14.06 2.45
C ILE A 155 -18.67 -13.95 3.54
N GLU A 156 -19.64 -14.85 3.54
CA GLU A 156 -20.71 -14.92 4.54
C GLU A 156 -20.17 -15.14 5.96
N ASP A 157 -19.04 -15.85 6.11
CA ASP A 157 -18.37 -16.04 7.41
C ASP A 157 -17.77 -14.73 7.95
N ALA A 158 -17.40 -13.81 7.05
CA ALA A 158 -16.90 -12.48 7.44
C ALA A 158 -18.03 -11.52 7.81
N ASP A 159 -19.18 -11.61 7.13
CA ASP A 159 -20.36 -10.78 7.35
C ASP A 159 -21.64 -11.53 6.95
N SER A 160 -22.45 -11.93 7.93
CA SER A 160 -23.67 -12.72 7.73
C SER A 160 -24.76 -12.03 6.89
N ARG A 161 -24.63 -10.71 6.65
CA ARG A 161 -25.53 -9.97 5.76
C ARG A 161 -25.18 -10.14 4.28
N VAL A 162 -23.97 -10.63 3.98
CA VAL A 162 -23.47 -10.84 2.62
C VAL A 162 -23.63 -12.32 2.29
N LYS A 163 -24.66 -12.65 1.53
CA LYS A 163 -25.03 -14.03 1.19
C LYS A 163 -24.68 -14.36 -0.24
N PHE A 164 -24.21 -15.57 -0.49
CA PHE A 164 -23.97 -16.05 -1.85
C PHE A 164 -25.30 -16.15 -2.63
N ALA A 165 -25.34 -15.56 -3.83
CA ALA A 165 -26.54 -15.56 -4.69
C ALA A 165 -26.41 -16.46 -5.93
N GLY A 166 -25.18 -16.70 -6.41
CA GLY A 166 -24.90 -17.52 -7.58
C GLY A 166 -23.64 -17.08 -8.33
N HIS A 167 -23.40 -17.68 -9.50
CA HIS A 167 -22.26 -17.34 -10.36
C HIS A 167 -22.71 -16.66 -11.66
N LEU A 168 -21.85 -15.77 -12.18
CA LEU A 168 -21.97 -15.30 -13.56
C LEU A 168 -21.52 -16.40 -14.56
N PRO A 169 -21.99 -16.35 -15.82
CA PRO A 169 -21.51 -17.23 -16.88
C PRO A 169 -19.98 -17.18 -17.00
N GLU A 170 -19.38 -18.37 -17.13
CA GLU A 170 -17.94 -18.54 -17.12
C GLU A 170 -17.27 -17.88 -18.33
N LEU A 171 -16.07 -17.35 -18.10
CA LEU A 171 -15.15 -16.94 -19.17
C LEU A 171 -14.08 -18.03 -19.31
N LYS A 172 -13.96 -18.64 -20.48
CA LYS A 172 -12.91 -19.63 -20.78
C LYS A 172 -11.80 -18.99 -21.60
N LYS A 173 -10.55 -19.08 -21.13
CA LYS A 173 -9.36 -18.64 -21.89
C LYS A 173 -8.23 -19.64 -21.72
N SER A 174 -7.62 -20.06 -22.83
CA SER A 174 -6.42 -20.91 -22.80
C SER A 174 -5.18 -20.07 -22.51
N ARG A 175 -4.31 -20.51 -21.58
CA ARG A 175 -3.07 -19.78 -21.23
C ARG A 175 -2.04 -20.72 -20.62
N ALA A 176 -0.76 -20.46 -20.92
CA ALA A 176 0.38 -21.19 -20.34
C ALA A 176 0.25 -22.72 -20.47
N GLY A 177 -0.23 -23.18 -21.63
CA GLY A 177 -0.46 -24.62 -21.89
C GLY A 177 -1.75 -25.19 -21.29
N ILE A 178 -2.45 -24.46 -20.42
CA ILE A 178 -3.74 -24.87 -19.86
C ILE A 178 -4.84 -24.48 -20.86
N LYS A 179 -5.49 -25.49 -21.45
CA LYS A 179 -6.62 -25.29 -22.36
C LYS A 179 -7.88 -24.94 -21.57
N GLU A 180 -8.67 -24.00 -22.08
CA GLU A 180 -10.00 -23.63 -21.56
C GLU A 180 -10.04 -23.34 -20.04
N ARG A 181 -9.03 -22.65 -19.49
CA ARG A 181 -9.07 -22.24 -18.09
C ARG A 181 -10.31 -21.38 -17.84
N SER A 182 -11.13 -21.80 -16.88
CA SER A 182 -12.38 -21.14 -16.50
C SER A 182 -12.13 -20.05 -15.47
N TYR A 183 -12.68 -18.86 -15.71
CA TYR A 183 -12.77 -17.75 -14.78
C TYR A 183 -14.25 -17.50 -14.48
N LYS A 184 -14.63 -17.53 -13.20
CA LYS A 184 -16.01 -17.36 -12.74
C LYS A 184 -16.05 -16.26 -11.71
N HIS A 185 -17.14 -15.50 -11.71
CA HIS A 185 -17.39 -14.49 -10.69
C HIS A 185 -18.58 -14.88 -9.84
N ALA A 186 -18.46 -14.68 -8.53
CA ALA A 186 -19.56 -14.87 -7.58
C ALA A 186 -20.36 -13.56 -7.42
N VAL A 187 -21.68 -13.69 -7.48
CA VAL A 187 -22.63 -12.62 -7.16
C VAL A 187 -23.09 -12.84 -5.73
N HIS A 188 -23.01 -11.79 -4.93
CA HIS A 188 -23.47 -11.78 -3.55
C HIS A 188 -24.65 -10.84 -3.38
N ARG A 189 -25.62 -11.26 -2.58
CA ARG A 189 -26.76 -10.47 -2.14
C ARG A 189 -26.47 -9.91 -0.76
N VAL A 190 -26.55 -8.59 -0.62
CA VAL A 190 -26.36 -7.87 0.63
C VAL A 190 -27.72 -7.43 1.16
N GLU A 191 -28.07 -7.87 2.36
CA GLU A 191 -29.32 -7.56 3.04
C GLU A 191 -29.12 -6.42 4.05
N MET A 192 -29.80 -5.30 3.83
CA MET A 192 -29.76 -4.13 4.72
C MET A 192 -31.11 -3.94 5.42
N PRO A 193 -31.21 -4.18 6.74
CA PRO A 193 -32.43 -3.93 7.47
C PRO A 193 -32.68 -2.43 7.59
N ARG A 194 -33.90 -2.02 7.26
CA ARG A 194 -34.37 -0.65 7.44
C ARG A 194 -35.01 -0.46 8.82
N PRO A 195 -35.09 0.79 9.32
CA PRO A 195 -35.80 1.10 10.57
C PRO A 195 -37.29 0.72 10.56
N ASP A 196 -37.91 0.63 9.38
CA ASP A 196 -39.31 0.23 9.19
C ASP A 196 -39.54 -1.29 9.19
N GLY A 197 -38.49 -2.09 9.42
CA GLY A 197 -38.53 -3.55 9.44
C GLY A 197 -38.47 -4.20 8.05
N LYS A 198 -38.40 -3.43 6.96
CA LYS A 198 -38.16 -3.96 5.61
C LYS A 198 -36.67 -4.23 5.41
N ILE A 199 -36.35 -5.06 4.42
CA ILE A 199 -34.97 -5.39 4.05
C ILE A 199 -34.75 -4.89 2.62
N ASP A 200 -33.74 -4.05 2.45
CA ASP A 200 -33.22 -3.70 1.14
C ASP A 200 -32.21 -4.75 0.68
N GLU A 201 -32.32 -5.13 -0.58
CA GLU A 201 -31.45 -6.11 -1.19
C GLU A 201 -30.61 -5.47 -2.29
N TYR A 202 -29.29 -5.65 -2.18
CA TYR A 202 -28.34 -5.19 -3.19
C TYR A 202 -27.59 -6.38 -3.75
N HIS A 203 -27.29 -6.37 -5.05
CA HIS A 203 -26.53 -7.45 -5.71
C HIS A 203 -25.21 -6.89 -6.24
N PHE A 204 -24.10 -7.48 -5.79
CA PHE A 204 -22.75 -7.09 -6.18
C PHE A 204 -21.96 -8.27 -6.71
N VAL A 205 -21.11 -8.03 -7.73
CA VAL A 205 -20.05 -8.96 -8.08
C VAL A 205 -18.89 -8.71 -7.14
N LEU A 206 -18.59 -9.67 -6.27
CA LEU A 206 -17.77 -9.44 -5.07
C LEU A 206 -16.76 -10.57 -4.88
N GLU A 207 -15.47 -10.20 -4.71
CA GLU A 207 -14.37 -11.16 -4.53
C GLU A 207 -13.29 -10.58 -3.61
N TYR A 208 -12.60 -11.44 -2.86
CA TYR A 208 -11.34 -11.07 -2.21
C TYR A 208 -10.20 -10.99 -3.24
N ALA A 209 -9.24 -10.08 -3.00
CA ALA A 209 -7.97 -10.14 -3.70
C ALA A 209 -7.16 -11.36 -3.19
N CYS A 210 -7.20 -12.47 -3.94
CA CYS A 210 -6.55 -13.72 -3.54
C CYS A 210 -5.05 -13.57 -3.20
N SER A 211 -4.35 -12.62 -3.82
CA SER A 211 -2.93 -12.36 -3.54
C SER A 211 -2.67 -11.95 -2.09
N LEU A 212 -3.67 -11.40 -1.39
CA LEU A 212 -3.54 -11.05 0.03
C LEU A 212 -3.42 -12.29 0.90
N MET A 213 -4.12 -13.37 0.58
CA MET A 213 -3.99 -14.63 1.32
C MET A 213 -2.55 -15.13 1.29
N SER A 214 -1.85 -15.00 0.15
CA SER A 214 -0.43 -15.34 0.06
C SER A 214 0.45 -14.49 0.99
N LEU A 215 0.15 -13.19 1.17
CA LEU A 215 0.85 -12.36 2.15
C LEU A 215 0.54 -12.79 3.60
N TYR A 216 -0.69 -13.22 3.87
CA TYR A 216 -1.07 -13.75 5.17
C TYR A 216 -0.32 -15.06 5.46
N ASP A 217 -0.35 -16.02 4.55
CA ASP A 217 0.31 -17.31 4.67
C ASP A 217 1.81 -17.13 4.89
N MET A 218 2.47 -16.29 4.08
CA MET A 218 3.88 -15.95 4.28
C MET A 218 4.16 -15.39 5.67
N SER A 219 3.22 -14.67 6.29
CA SER A 219 3.42 -14.08 7.63
C SER A 219 3.23 -15.06 8.79
N VAL A 220 2.54 -16.17 8.53
CA VAL A 220 2.23 -17.20 9.54
C VAL A 220 3.18 -18.40 9.41
N HIS A 221 3.68 -18.69 8.20
CA HIS A 221 4.60 -19.79 7.97
C HIS A 221 5.99 -19.49 8.53
N ALA A 222 6.44 -20.35 9.46
CA ALA A 222 7.71 -20.20 10.17
C ALA A 222 8.96 -20.21 9.26
N GLU A 223 8.89 -20.85 8.09
CA GLU A 223 10.00 -20.94 7.13
C GLU A 223 10.13 -19.70 6.26
N ALA A 224 9.07 -18.89 6.14
CA ALA A 224 9.11 -17.65 5.39
C ALA A 224 9.69 -16.55 6.28
N PRO A 225 10.78 -15.86 5.87
CA PRO A 225 11.33 -14.73 6.61
C PRO A 225 10.47 -13.47 6.38
N PHE A 226 9.21 -13.53 6.81
CA PHE A 226 8.21 -12.49 6.57
C PHE A 226 7.37 -12.29 7.82
N THR A 227 7.51 -11.13 8.45
CA THR A 227 6.86 -10.83 9.73
C THR A 227 5.47 -10.20 9.54
N ALA A 228 4.64 -10.24 10.59
CA ALA A 228 3.34 -9.55 10.57
C ALA A 228 3.48 -8.02 10.36
N GLN A 229 4.54 -7.39 10.88
CA GLN A 229 4.79 -5.96 10.65
C GLN A 229 5.15 -5.68 9.19
N GLU A 230 5.97 -6.54 8.57
CA GLU A 230 6.28 -6.44 7.14
C GLU A 230 5.04 -6.67 6.28
N ARG A 231 4.18 -7.64 6.64
CA ARG A 231 2.88 -7.85 5.99
C ARG A 231 2.02 -6.59 6.00
N ASP A 232 1.87 -5.94 7.16
CA ASP A 232 1.07 -4.72 7.29
C ASP A 232 1.64 -3.55 6.45
N HIS A 233 2.95 -3.54 6.20
CA HIS A 233 3.56 -2.62 5.25
C HIS A 233 3.29 -3.03 3.79
N GLN A 234 3.49 -4.31 3.46
CA GLN A 234 3.33 -4.84 2.10
C GLN A 234 1.88 -4.76 1.62
N VAL A 235 0.87 -4.93 2.47
CA VAL A 235 -0.54 -4.79 2.06
C VAL A 235 -0.84 -3.37 1.58
N MET A 236 -0.28 -2.36 2.25
CA MET A 236 -0.46 -0.96 1.84
C MET A 236 0.25 -0.68 0.50
N LEU A 237 1.44 -1.24 0.31
CA LEU A 237 2.14 -1.18 -0.98
C LEU A 237 1.37 -1.89 -2.08
N PHE A 238 0.81 -3.07 -1.80
CA PHE A 238 0.02 -3.85 -2.75
C PHE A 238 -1.21 -3.07 -3.20
N ILE A 239 -1.97 -2.51 -2.24
CA ILE A 239 -3.17 -1.71 -2.55
C ILE A 239 -2.77 -0.50 -3.41
N ARG A 240 -1.71 0.24 -3.02
CA ARG A 240 -1.24 1.39 -3.79
C ARG A 240 -0.83 1.00 -5.20
N LYS A 241 0.01 -0.03 -5.35
CA LYS A 241 0.52 -0.49 -6.65
C LYS A 241 -0.61 -1.02 -7.52
N LEU A 242 -1.56 -1.77 -6.97
CA LEU A 242 -2.71 -2.27 -7.72
C LEU A 242 -3.59 -1.13 -8.22
N THR A 243 -3.83 -0.10 -7.40
CA THR A 243 -4.52 1.14 -7.82
C THR A 243 -3.79 1.81 -8.99
N GLU A 244 -2.47 2.04 -8.86
CA GLU A 244 -1.65 2.64 -9.92
C GLU A 244 -1.76 1.85 -11.24
N ILE A 245 -1.66 0.51 -11.17
CA ILE A 245 -1.75 -0.36 -12.36
C ILE A 245 -3.12 -0.26 -13.02
N LEU A 246 -4.20 -0.28 -12.23
CA LEU A 246 -5.56 -0.30 -12.76
C LEU A 246 -6.00 1.08 -13.27
N ASP A 247 -5.58 2.17 -12.64
CA ASP A 247 -5.81 3.54 -13.10
C ASP A 247 -5.11 3.80 -14.45
N GLY A 248 -3.93 3.18 -14.63
CA GLY A 248 -3.19 3.16 -15.90
C GLY A 248 -3.73 2.19 -16.95
N CYS A 249 -4.78 1.40 -16.67
CA CYS A 249 -5.39 0.45 -17.60
C CYS A 249 -6.72 0.99 -18.18
N PRO A 250 -6.74 1.49 -19.44
CA PRO A 250 -7.96 2.00 -20.05
C PRO A 250 -9.09 0.97 -20.12
N ASP A 251 -8.75 -0.30 -20.41
CA ASP A 251 -9.73 -1.39 -20.55
C ASP A 251 -10.37 -1.80 -19.21
N CYS A 252 -9.70 -1.49 -18.10
CA CYS A 252 -10.13 -1.80 -16.74
C CYS A 252 -10.93 -0.65 -16.12
N LYS A 253 -10.69 0.58 -16.59
CA LYS A 253 -11.27 1.81 -16.03
C LYS A 253 -12.79 1.71 -15.94
N GLY A 254 -13.32 2.04 -14.77
CA GLY A 254 -14.76 2.03 -14.50
C GLY A 254 -15.39 0.64 -14.36
N LYS A 255 -14.62 -0.46 -14.42
CA LYS A 255 -15.13 -1.84 -14.31
C LYS A 255 -14.82 -2.51 -12.96
N TYR A 256 -14.12 -1.83 -12.07
CA TYR A 256 -13.80 -2.31 -10.72
C TYR A 256 -14.07 -1.23 -9.66
N LYS A 257 -14.17 -1.67 -8.41
CA LYS A 257 -14.05 -0.84 -7.20
C LYS A 257 -13.13 -1.58 -6.21
N LEU A 258 -12.07 -0.93 -5.77
CA LEU A 258 -11.21 -1.44 -4.70
C LEU A 258 -11.84 -1.10 -3.36
N VAL A 259 -11.97 -2.07 -2.46
CA VAL A 259 -12.66 -1.93 -1.17
C VAL A 259 -11.71 -2.30 -0.02
N PRO A 260 -10.89 -1.35 0.49
CA PRO A 260 -10.05 -1.57 1.65
C PRO A 260 -10.89 -1.84 2.90
N ILE A 261 -10.67 -2.97 3.58
CA ILE A 261 -11.36 -3.34 4.81
C ILE A 261 -10.36 -3.33 5.97
N SER A 262 -10.68 -2.59 7.03
CA SER A 262 -9.75 -2.38 8.15
C SER A 262 -9.68 -3.57 9.14
N GLY A 263 -10.53 -4.58 8.99
CA GLY A 263 -10.53 -5.78 9.83
C GLY A 263 -11.05 -5.58 11.25
N ASN A 264 -11.63 -4.41 11.56
CA ASN A 264 -12.26 -4.09 12.84
C ASN A 264 -13.80 -4.17 12.76
N GLU A 265 -14.44 -4.40 13.91
CA GLU A 265 -15.91 -4.60 14.01
C GLU A 265 -16.73 -3.43 13.44
N THR A 266 -16.16 -2.23 13.33
CA THR A 266 -16.83 -1.02 12.86
C THR A 266 -16.92 -0.90 11.33
N ASN A 267 -16.24 -1.73 10.55
CA ASN A 267 -16.28 -1.69 9.07
C ASN A 267 -16.72 -3.05 8.50
N LYS A 268 -17.96 -3.45 8.80
CA LYS A 268 -18.57 -4.63 8.21
C LYS A 268 -18.73 -4.46 6.69
N ILE A 269 -18.57 -5.55 5.95
CA ILE A 269 -18.47 -5.55 4.49
C ILE A 269 -19.75 -4.94 3.87
N ALA A 270 -20.92 -5.33 4.38
CA ALA A 270 -22.19 -4.84 3.89
C ALA A 270 -22.33 -3.31 4.02
N ASP A 271 -21.92 -2.72 5.15
CA ASP A 271 -22.02 -1.28 5.37
C ASP A 271 -21.12 -0.50 4.41
N VAL A 272 -19.91 -0.99 4.18
CA VAL A 272 -18.96 -0.37 3.24
C VAL A 272 -19.49 -0.45 1.81
N LEU A 273 -19.96 -1.62 1.37
CA LEU A 273 -20.48 -1.81 0.01
C LEU A 273 -21.68 -0.92 -0.27
N VAL A 274 -22.65 -0.88 0.65
CA VAL A 274 -23.88 -0.10 0.50
C VAL A 274 -23.60 1.39 0.64
N GLY A 275 -22.70 1.80 1.53
CA GLY A 275 -22.22 3.18 1.61
C GLY A 275 -21.59 3.65 0.30
N MET A 276 -20.71 2.84 -0.31
CA MET A 276 -20.13 3.12 -1.62
C MET A 276 -21.15 3.13 -2.77
N HIS A 277 -22.23 2.36 -2.64
CA HIS A 277 -23.32 2.35 -3.61
C HIS A 277 -24.16 3.62 -3.54
N ASN A 278 -24.57 4.01 -2.34
CA ASN A 278 -25.37 5.20 -2.12
C ASN A 278 -24.62 6.48 -2.52
N ALA A 279 -23.31 6.57 -2.21
CA ALA A 279 -22.47 7.70 -2.63
C ALA A 279 -22.42 7.83 -4.16
N ALA A 280 -22.25 6.72 -4.89
CA ALA A 280 -22.21 6.75 -6.35
C ALA A 280 -23.54 7.18 -7.00
N ASN A 281 -24.68 6.88 -6.36
CA ASN A 281 -25.99 7.32 -6.86
C ASN A 281 -26.27 8.80 -6.56
N LEU A 282 -25.69 9.36 -5.48
CA LEU A 282 -25.81 10.79 -5.16
C LEU A 282 -25.08 11.67 -6.17
N ASP A 283 -23.90 11.24 -6.65
CA ASP A 283 -23.13 11.97 -7.66
C ASP A 283 -23.86 12.03 -9.02
N VAL A 284 -24.65 10.99 -9.35
CA VAL A 284 -25.43 10.95 -10.60
C VAL A 284 -26.67 11.85 -10.54
N GLY A 285 -27.23 12.10 -9.35
CA GLY A 285 -28.39 12.97 -9.16
C GLY A 285 -28.07 14.46 -8.94
N ALA A 286 -26.79 14.83 -8.90
CA ALA A 286 -26.33 16.22 -8.73
C ALA A 286 -25.98 16.92 -10.05
N ASP A 287 -25.92 16.17 -11.15
CA ASP A 287 -25.63 16.66 -12.52
C ASP A 287 -26.91 16.82 -13.39
N ASP A 288 -28.10 16.64 -12.80
CA ASP A 288 -29.43 16.86 -13.44
C ASP A 288 -30.09 18.18 -12.99
#